data_AF-A0A831PS03-F1
#
_entry.id   AF-A0A831PS03-F1
#
_cell.length_a   1.000
_cell.length_b   1.000
_cell.length_c   1.000
_cell.angle_alpha   90.00
_cell.angle_beta   90.00
_cell.angle_gamma   90.00
#
_symmetry.space_group_name_H-M   'P 1'
#
loop_
_entity.id
_entity.type
_entity.pdbx_description
1 polymer ?
#
loop_
_entity_poly.entity_id
_entity_poly.type
_entity_poly.pdbx_seq_one_letter_code
_entity_poly.pdbx_strand_id
1 'polypeptide(L)'
;MKKSDFLLLSGALLLAAGLLIAASWPITEKSLPSMLLIAGTGVLFMALGLYRKRNEGKGPEQDERTMQIVDRGFRHSWYCTFAGMIALIAIGPFVHLGAYTGLFIALCWMTATAVVFQSYYSRGGDGE
;
A
#
# COMPACT_ATOMS: atom_id res chain seq x y z
N MET A 1 -23.06 -10.85 9.75
CA MET A 1 -22.16 -10.00 8.93
C MET A 1 -20.92 -10.78 8.58
N LYS A 2 -20.52 -10.83 7.31
CA LYS A 2 -19.24 -11.44 6.93
C LYS A 2 -18.09 -10.54 7.42
N LYS A 3 -16.92 -11.14 7.69
CA LYS A 3 -15.75 -10.39 8.21
C LYS A 3 -15.28 -9.32 7.20
N SER A 4 -15.42 -9.58 5.90
CA SER A 4 -15.16 -8.62 4.82
C SER A 4 -16.07 -7.39 4.90
N ASP A 5 -17.38 -7.60 5.08
CA ASP A 5 -18.35 -6.50 5.19
C ASP A 5 -18.10 -5.61 6.42
N PHE A 6 -17.68 -6.19 7.54
CA PHE A 6 -17.30 -5.43 8.73
C PHE A 6 -16.07 -4.53 8.48
N LEU A 7 -15.04 -5.05 7.81
CA LEU A 7 -13.84 -4.28 7.45
C LEU A 7 -14.14 -3.14 6.47
N LEU A 8 -15.00 -3.38 5.49
CA LEU A 8 -15.44 -2.34 4.56
C LEU A 8 -16.20 -1.21 5.26
N LEU A 9 -17.13 -1.57 6.15
CA LEU A 9 -17.99 -0.60 6.81
C LEU A 9 -17.22 0.22 7.86
N SER A 10 -16.34 -0.43 8.63
CA SER A 10 -15.43 0.26 9.57
C SER A 10 -14.43 1.15 8.84
N GLY A 11 -13.84 0.69 7.73
CA GLY A 11 -12.95 1.50 6.90
C GLY A 11 -13.64 2.72 6.31
N ALA A 12 -14.86 2.57 5.79
CA ALA A 12 -15.66 3.67 5.25
C ALA A 12 -16.01 4.71 6.33
N LEU A 13 -16.37 4.28 7.55
CA LEU A 13 -16.64 5.17 8.68
C LEU A 13 -15.40 5.95 9.11
N LEU A 14 -14.24 5.29 9.21
CA LEU A 14 -12.97 5.95 9.56
C LEU A 14 -12.52 6.92 8.48
N LEU A 15 -12.65 6.57 7.20
CA LEU A 15 -12.35 7.46 6.09
C LEU A 15 -13.25 8.70 6.12
N ALA A 16 -14.56 8.50 6.29
CA ALA A 16 -15.52 9.59 6.37
C ALA A 16 -15.22 10.50 7.57
N ALA A 17 -14.87 9.94 8.73
CA ALA A 17 -14.47 10.70 9.89
C ALA A 17 -13.18 11.51 9.64
N GLY A 18 -12.17 10.90 9.03
CA GLY A 18 -10.91 11.59 8.67
C GLY A 18 -11.14 12.75 7.70
N LEU A 19 -11.99 12.55 6.68
CA LEU A 19 -12.37 13.59 5.72
C LEU A 19 -13.21 14.70 6.37
N LEU A 20 -14.16 14.36 7.23
CA LEU A 20 -14.96 15.35 7.98
C LEU A 20 -14.07 16.20 8.88
N ILE A 21 -13.12 15.59 9.58
CA ILE A 21 -12.16 16.32 10.44
C ILE A 21 -11.30 17.25 9.57
N ALA A 22 -10.80 16.76 8.43
CA ALA A 22 -10.01 17.58 7.51
C ALA A 22 -10.80 18.74 6.89
N ALA A 23 -12.11 18.58 6.69
CA ALA A 23 -12.98 19.61 6.12
C ALA A 23 -13.48 20.64 7.15
N SER A 24 -13.59 20.26 8.42
CA SER A 24 -14.19 21.11 9.47
C SER A 24 -13.16 21.73 10.43
N TRP A 25 -11.98 21.14 10.61
CA TRP A 25 -10.92 21.68 11.46
C TRP A 25 -9.81 22.37 10.67
N PRO A 26 -9.18 23.42 11.22
CA PRO A 26 -7.99 24.01 10.65
C PRO A 26 -6.85 23.00 10.58
N ILE A 27 -6.27 22.89 9.38
CA ILE A 27 -5.10 22.06 9.13
C ILE A 27 -3.88 22.79 9.68
N THR A 28 -3.24 22.19 10.67
CA THR A 28 -2.01 22.68 11.30
C THR A 28 -0.96 21.58 11.24
N GLU A 29 0.32 21.94 11.38
CA GLU A 29 1.42 20.96 11.40
C GLU A 29 1.26 19.87 12.48
N LYS A 30 0.52 20.18 13.56
CA LYS A 30 0.24 19.24 14.65
C LYS A 30 -0.99 18.35 14.39
N SER A 31 -1.99 18.84 13.65
CA SER A 31 -3.23 18.09 13.37
C SER A 31 -3.13 17.21 12.12
N LEU A 32 -2.27 17.59 11.18
CA LEU A 32 -2.08 16.88 9.90
C LEU A 32 -1.66 15.40 10.07
N PRO A 33 -0.71 15.03 10.96
CA PRO A 33 -0.37 13.62 11.18
C PRO A 33 -1.54 12.78 11.69
N SER A 34 -2.35 13.31 12.61
CA SER A 34 -3.52 12.62 13.16
C SER A 34 -4.63 12.45 12.13
N MET A 35 -4.87 13.48 11.31
CA MET A 35 -5.83 13.42 10.20
C MET A 35 -5.45 12.36 9.16
N LEU A 36 -4.17 12.33 8.77
CA LEU A 36 -3.64 11.32 7.85
C LEU A 36 -3.70 9.91 8.43
N LEU A 37 -3.46 9.74 9.73
CA LEU A 37 -3.58 8.46 10.41
C LEU A 37 -5.02 7.93 10.35
N ILE A 38 -6.01 8.75 10.67
CA ILE A 38 -7.42 8.34 10.67
C ILE A 38 -7.88 7.98 9.25
N ALA A 39 -7.61 8.85 8.27
CA ALA A 39 -7.98 8.61 6.88
C ALA A 39 -7.23 7.40 6.29
N GLY A 40 -5.92 7.30 6.55
CA GLY A 40 -5.07 6.20 6.09
C GLY A 40 -5.50 4.85 6.68
N THR A 41 -5.88 4.82 7.96
CA THR A 41 -6.43 3.60 8.59
C THR A 41 -7.77 3.19 7.95
N GLY A 42 -8.61 4.17 7.62
CA GLY A 42 -9.86 3.94 6.88
C GLY A 42 -9.63 3.31 5.51
N VAL A 43 -8.70 3.87 4.71
CA VAL A 43 -8.29 3.29 3.42
C VAL A 43 -7.77 1.87 3.58
N LEU A 44 -6.91 1.62 4.57
CA LEU A 44 -6.35 0.30 4.84
C LEU A 44 -7.43 -0.74 5.14
N PHE A 45 -8.40 -0.39 5.99
CA PHE A 45 -9.49 -1.29 6.36
C PHE A 45 -10.40 -1.59 5.16
N MET A 46 -10.68 -0.59 4.32
CA MET A 46 -11.41 -0.81 3.06
C MET A 46 -10.63 -1.72 2.11
N ALA A 47 -9.32 -1.50 1.93
CA ALA A 47 -8.49 -2.34 1.08
C ALA A 47 -8.47 -3.81 1.56
N LEU A 48 -8.33 -4.03 2.87
CA LEU A 48 -8.39 -5.37 3.47
C LEU A 48 -9.77 -6.03 3.33
N GLY A 49 -10.84 -5.25 3.48
CA GLY A 49 -12.21 -5.72 3.29
C GLY A 49 -12.49 -6.14 1.84
N LEU A 50 -12.05 -5.34 0.87
CA LEU A 50 -12.15 -5.65 -0.57
C LEU A 50 -11.30 -6.88 -0.93
N TYR A 51 -10.08 -6.97 -0.41
CA TYR A 51 -9.20 -8.12 -0.61
C TYR A 51 -9.84 -9.41 -0.09
N ARG A 52 -10.36 -9.39 1.15
CA ARG A 52 -11.08 -10.54 1.72
C ARG A 52 -12.32 -10.90 0.91
N LYS A 53 -13.14 -9.92 0.54
CA LYS A 53 -14.35 -10.16 -0.27
C LYS A 53 -14.03 -10.80 -1.61
N ARG A 54 -12.91 -10.41 -2.24
CA ARG A 54 -12.42 -10.99 -3.50
C ARG A 54 -11.91 -12.43 -3.34
N ASN A 55 -11.47 -12.81 -2.15
CA ASN A 55 -10.94 -14.15 -1.87
C ASN A 55 -11.94 -15.08 -1.16
N GLU A 56 -13.07 -14.56 -0.67
CA GLU A 56 -14.20 -15.36 -0.15
C GLU A 56 -14.81 -16.19 -1.30
N GLY A 57 -14.40 -17.46 -1.39
CA GLY A 57 -14.86 -18.40 -2.43
C GLY A 57 -13.76 -18.99 -3.30
N LYS A 58 -12.51 -18.56 -3.10
CA LYS A 58 -11.34 -19.15 -3.78
C LYS A 58 -10.88 -20.41 -3.04
N GLY A 59 -10.66 -21.50 -3.76
CA GLY A 59 -10.14 -22.75 -3.20
C GLY A 59 -8.69 -22.61 -2.70
N PRO A 60 -8.18 -23.57 -1.92
CA PRO A 60 -6.83 -23.53 -1.34
C PRO A 60 -5.74 -23.33 -2.40
N GLU A 61 -5.94 -23.85 -3.60
CA GLU A 61 -5.02 -23.74 -4.73
C GLU A 61 -4.85 -22.30 -5.26
N GLN A 62 -5.92 -21.48 -5.18
CA GLN A 62 -5.83 -20.06 -5.54
C GLN A 62 -5.12 -19.23 -4.46
N ASP A 63 -5.24 -19.63 -3.18
CA ASP A 63 -4.54 -18.96 -2.08
C ASP A 63 -3.04 -19.26 -2.12
N GLU A 64 -2.63 -20.51 -2.41
CA GLU A 64 -1.22 -20.87 -2.60
C GLU A 64 -0.59 -20.11 -3.77
N ARG A 65 -1.25 -20.08 -4.94
CA ARG A 65 -0.76 -19.31 -6.11
C ARG A 65 -0.68 -17.81 -5.81
N THR A 66 -1.68 -17.25 -5.14
CA THR A 66 -1.68 -15.82 -4.77
C THR A 66 -0.53 -15.52 -3.81
N MET A 67 -0.29 -16.39 -2.83
CA MET A 67 0.81 -16.23 -1.86
C MET A 67 2.18 -16.29 -2.55
N GLN A 68 2.38 -17.20 -3.50
CA GLN A 68 3.61 -17.27 -4.29
C GLN A 68 3.82 -16.04 -5.19
N ILE A 69 2.75 -15.48 -5.77
CA ILE A 69 2.82 -14.25 -6.57
C ILE A 69 3.21 -13.06 -5.69
N VAL A 70 2.61 -12.95 -4.49
CA VAL A 70 2.92 -11.89 -3.53
C VAL A 70 4.36 -12.00 -3.05
N ASP A 71 4.83 -13.20 -2.67
CA ASP A 71 6.23 -13.42 -2.23
C ASP A 71 7.23 -13.07 -3.32
N ARG A 72 7.02 -13.58 -4.55
CA ARG A 72 7.89 -13.27 -5.69
C ARG A 72 7.89 -11.78 -6.00
N GLY A 73 6.73 -11.14 -6.03
CA GLY A 73 6.63 -9.70 -6.30
C GLY A 73 7.31 -8.84 -5.23
N PHE A 74 7.15 -9.22 -3.95
CA PHE A 74 7.78 -8.51 -2.84
C PHE A 74 9.31 -8.68 -2.84
N ARG A 75 9.80 -9.90 -3.10
CA ARG A 75 11.24 -10.19 -3.20
C ARG A 75 11.94 -9.35 -4.27
N HIS A 76 11.35 -9.27 -5.47
CA HIS A 76 11.90 -8.47 -6.57
C HIS A 76 11.81 -6.97 -6.28
N SER A 77 10.73 -6.53 -5.64
CA SER A 77 10.60 -5.15 -5.18
C SER A 77 11.72 -4.74 -4.23
N TRP A 78 12.14 -5.64 -3.34
CA TRP A 78 13.24 -5.38 -2.42
C TRP A 78 14.54 -5.05 -3.16
N TYR A 79 14.91 -5.84 -4.16
CA TYR A 79 16.11 -5.57 -4.97
C TYR A 79 16.02 -4.24 -5.71
N CYS A 80 14.85 -3.91 -6.29
CA CYS A 80 14.64 -2.61 -6.93
C CYS A 80 14.71 -1.46 -5.93
N THR A 81 14.23 -1.66 -4.71
CA THR A 81 14.28 -0.65 -3.64
C THR A 81 15.71 -0.39 -3.21
N PHE A 82 16.51 -1.44 -3.03
CA PHE A 82 17.91 -1.32 -2.73
C PHE A 82 18.67 -0.54 -3.83
N ALA A 83 18.43 -0.89 -5.10
CA ALA A 83 18.99 -0.15 -6.23
C ALA A 83 18.51 1.32 -6.26
N GLY A 84 17.24 1.57 -5.97
CA GLY A 84 16.66 2.91 -5.88
C GLY A 84 17.27 3.74 -4.75
N MET A 85 17.56 3.13 -3.59
CA MET A 85 18.24 3.80 -2.48
C MET A 85 19.69 4.17 -2.84
N ILE A 86 20.42 3.30 -3.54
CA ILE A 86 21.76 3.63 -4.06
C ILE A 86 21.68 4.82 -5.03
N ALA A 87 20.69 4.83 -5.92
CA ALA A 87 20.45 5.94 -6.83
C ALA A 87 20.12 7.24 -6.09
N LEU A 88 19.27 7.19 -5.05
CA LEU A 88 18.95 8.34 -4.20
C LEU A 88 20.19 8.92 -3.51
N ILE A 89 21.10 8.07 -3.04
CA ILE A 89 22.38 8.50 -2.46
C ILE A 89 23.25 9.18 -3.52
N ALA A 90 23.35 8.58 -4.71
CA ALA A 90 24.17 9.10 -5.81
C ALA A 90 23.69 10.46 -6.34
N ILE A 91 22.38 10.73 -6.33
CA ILE A 91 21.82 12.02 -6.73
C ILE A 91 21.82 13.06 -5.61
N GLY A 92 21.99 12.65 -4.35
CA GLY A 92 21.97 13.53 -3.18
C GLY A 92 22.91 14.76 -3.26
N PRO A 93 24.11 14.67 -3.87
CA PRO A 93 24.96 15.84 -4.10
C PRO A 93 24.37 16.87 -5.08
N PHE A 94 23.49 16.45 -5.99
CA PHE A 94 22.88 17.30 -7.03
C PHE A 94 21.48 17.77 -6.66
N VAL A 95 20.77 17.00 -5.82
CA VAL A 95 19.40 17.28 -5.39
C VAL A 95 19.32 17.20 -3.88
N HIS A 96 19.01 18.33 -3.24
CA HIS A 96 18.87 18.39 -1.79
C HIS A 96 17.56 17.73 -1.34
N LEU A 97 17.59 16.42 -1.12
CA LEU A 97 16.49 15.65 -0.57
C LEU A 97 16.66 15.52 0.94
N GLY A 98 15.73 16.10 1.71
CA GLY A 98 15.68 15.87 3.15
C GLY A 98 15.43 14.39 3.47
N ALA A 99 15.88 13.93 4.65
CA ALA A 99 15.79 12.53 5.05
C ALA A 99 14.35 11.97 4.97
N TYR A 100 13.36 12.74 5.40
CA TYR A 100 11.94 12.36 5.31
C TYR A 100 11.46 12.21 3.86
N THR A 101 11.86 13.13 2.97
CA THR A 101 11.50 13.09 1.56
C THR A 101 12.16 11.90 0.86
N GLY A 102 13.44 11.63 1.14
CA GLY A 102 14.15 10.47 0.59
C GLY A 102 13.51 9.14 1.02
N LEU A 103 13.14 9.02 2.31
CA LEU A 103 12.42 7.86 2.83
C LEU A 103 11.06 7.70 2.14
N PHE A 104 10.31 8.78 1.99
CA PHE A 104 9.01 8.76 1.32
C PHE A 104 9.12 8.28 -0.13
N ILE A 105 10.09 8.80 -0.90
CA ILE A 105 10.35 8.36 -2.28
C ILE A 105 10.72 6.87 -2.31
N ALA A 106 11.58 6.40 -1.41
CA ALA A 106 11.96 4.99 -1.33
C ALA A 106 10.74 4.07 -1.05
N LEU A 107 9.85 4.48 -0.14
CA LEU A 107 8.61 3.75 0.16
C LEU A 107 7.65 3.72 -1.03
N CYS A 108 7.46 4.85 -1.71
CA CYS A 108 6.66 4.93 -2.92
C CYS A 108 7.23 4.04 -4.03
N TRP A 109 8.56 4.08 -4.22
CA TRP A 109 9.27 3.26 -5.19
C TRP A 109 9.09 1.77 -4.90
N MET A 110 9.33 1.32 -3.66
CA MET A 110 9.13 -0.06 -3.22
C MET A 110 7.70 -0.54 -3.45
N THR A 111 6.72 0.30 -3.13
CA THR A 111 5.31 -0.05 -3.32
C THR A 111 4.98 -0.17 -4.80
N ALA A 112 5.43 0.78 -5.62
CA ALA A 112 5.21 0.78 -7.05
C ALA A 112 5.83 -0.46 -7.72
N THR A 113 7.08 -0.79 -7.39
CA THR A 113 7.77 -1.95 -7.96
C THR A 113 7.12 -3.26 -7.50
N ALA A 114 6.66 -3.36 -6.25
CA ALA A 114 5.92 -4.53 -5.77
C ALA A 114 4.63 -4.74 -6.57
N VAL A 115 3.85 -3.69 -6.82
CA VAL A 115 2.63 -3.76 -7.63
C VAL A 115 2.94 -4.17 -9.07
N VAL A 116 3.97 -3.61 -9.68
CA VAL A 116 4.38 -3.97 -11.05
C VAL A 116 4.77 -5.45 -11.13
N PHE A 117 5.61 -5.96 -10.23
CA PHE A 117 6.01 -7.36 -10.26
C PHE A 117 4.87 -8.31 -9.91
N GLN A 118 4.02 -7.98 -8.93
CA GLN A 118 2.84 -8.78 -8.63
C GLN A 118 1.90 -8.84 -9.85
N SER A 119 1.71 -7.73 -10.57
CA SER A 119 0.93 -7.72 -11.81
C SER A 119 1.59 -8.57 -12.90
N TYR A 120 2.90 -8.47 -13.07
CA TYR A 120 3.66 -9.28 -14.02
C TYR A 120 3.50 -10.79 -13.75
N TYR A 121 3.74 -11.24 -12.52
CA TYR A 121 3.59 -12.65 -12.14
C TYR A 121 2.14 -13.14 -12.15
N SER A 122 1.17 -12.24 -11.94
CA SER A 122 -0.25 -12.60 -12.06
C SER A 122 -0.67 -12.96 -13.49
N ARG A 123 0.00 -12.40 -14.51
CA ARG A 123 -0.27 -12.66 -15.93
C ARG A 123 0.41 -13.93 -16.45
N GLY A 124 1.51 -14.36 -15.82
CA GLY A 124 2.32 -15.49 -16.28
C GLY A 124 1.78 -16.88 -15.98
N GLY A 125 0.50 -17.04 -15.63
CA GLY A 125 -0.09 -18.37 -15.36
C GLY A 125 -1.30 -18.69 -16.22
N ASP A 126 -1.37 -18.10 -17.42
CA ASP A 126 -2.26 -18.53 -18.52
C ASP A 126 -1.46 -19.26 -19.63
N GLY A 127 -0.23 -19.69 -19.35
CA GLY A 127 0.71 -20.21 -20.36
C GLY A 127 1.63 -21.34 -19.92
N GLU A 128 1.31 -22.04 -18.83
CA GLU A 128 1.85 -23.37 -18.50
C GLU A 128 0.70 -24.34 -18.30
#